data_AF-A0A531M4N6-F1
#
_entry.id   AF-A0A531M4N6-F1
#
_cell.length_a   1.000
_cell.length_b   1.000
_cell.length_c   1.000
_cell.angle_alpha   90.00
_cell.angle_beta   90.00
_cell.angle_gamma   90.00
#
_symmetry.space_group_name_H-M   'P 1'
#
loop_
_entity.id
_entity.type
_entity.pdbx_description
1 polymer ?
#
loop_
_entity_poly.entity_id
_entity_poly.type
_entity_poly.pdbx_seq_one_letter_code
_entity_poly.pdbx_strand_id
1 'polypeptide(L)'
;IFVLIATACFLAISVLLVFAPLLARLAEAHLEWIRPYMGTITLWRYIIASTVIVIGLFAVHFWLPAGKRRLLSIVPGIIFTLAAWLAGSTIFATYLDHFSSYVTTYAGLASIMIAVVFLYIVSAIFILGGELNAAISRYLEARARIG
;
A
#
# COMPACT_ATOMS: atom_id res chain seq x y z
N ILE A 1 -14.67 5.09 11.08
CA ILE A 1 -14.98 4.51 9.74
C ILE A 1 -13.70 4.32 8.92
N PHE A 2 -12.91 5.37 8.66
CA PHE A 2 -11.63 5.24 7.92
C PHE A 2 -10.71 4.14 8.48
N VAL A 3 -10.42 4.16 9.79
CA VAL A 3 -9.59 3.14 10.45
C VAL A 3 -10.16 1.73 10.27
N LEU A 4 -11.48 1.55 10.38
CA LEU A 4 -12.12 0.25 10.20
C LEU A 4 -11.94 -0.30 8.77
N ILE A 5 -12.05 0.56 7.76
CA ILE A 5 -11.81 0.15 6.36
C ILE A 5 -10.35 -0.18 6.13
N ALA A 6 -9.43 0.64 6.66
CA ALA A 6 -8.01 0.38 6.56
C ALA A 6 -7.65 -0.96 7.24
N THR A 7 -8.13 -1.20 8.46
CA THR A 7 -7.95 -2.46 9.18
C THR A 7 -8.53 -3.64 8.40
N ALA A 8 -9.74 -3.52 7.84
CA ALA A 8 -10.34 -4.57 7.03
C ALA A 8 -9.54 -4.87 5.76
N CYS A 9 -9.02 -3.84 5.07
CA CYS A 9 -8.17 -4.02 3.90
C CYS A 9 -6.86 -4.71 4.27
N PHE A 10 -6.18 -4.27 5.33
CA PHE A 10 -4.94 -4.89 5.79
C PHE A 10 -5.16 -6.34 6.23
N LEU A 11 -6.27 -6.63 6.90
CA LEU A 11 -6.66 -8.00 7.27
C LEU A 11 -6.88 -8.86 6.02
N ALA A 12 -7.65 -8.37 5.04
CA ALA A 12 -7.90 -9.09 3.80
C ALA A 12 -6.60 -9.37 3.01
N ILE A 13 -5.71 -8.37 2.91
CA ILE A 13 -4.39 -8.51 2.29
C ILE A 13 -3.56 -9.57 3.02
N SER A 14 -3.50 -9.53 4.36
CA SER A 14 -2.76 -10.50 5.17
C SER A 14 -3.30 -11.92 4.99
N VAL A 15 -4.62 -12.10 5.05
CA VAL A 15 -5.27 -13.40 4.84
C VAL A 15 -5.00 -13.92 3.44
N LEU A 16 -5.16 -13.08 2.42
CA LEU A 16 -5.02 -13.51 1.03
C LEU A 16 -3.56 -13.75 0.62
N LEU A 17 -2.63 -12.87 0.97
CA LEU A 17 -1.25 -12.96 0.47
C LEU A 17 -0.33 -13.81 1.36
N VAL A 18 -0.63 -13.92 2.66
CA VAL A 18 0.22 -14.65 3.61
C VAL A 18 -0.44 -15.96 4.06
N PHE A 19 -1.70 -15.90 4.52
CA PHE A 19 -2.35 -17.05 5.13
C PHE A 19 -2.87 -18.07 4.10
N ALA A 20 -3.48 -17.62 3.01
CA ALA A 20 -4.00 -18.47 1.95
C ALA A 20 -2.93 -19.37 1.27
N PRO A 21 -1.70 -18.91 0.95
CA PRO A 21 -0.65 -19.80 0.45
C PRO A 21 -0.26 -20.90 1.45
N LEU A 22 -0.28 -20.60 2.75
CA LEU A 22 0.04 -21.59 3.79
C LEU A 22 -1.04 -22.68 3.82
N LEU A 23 -2.31 -22.29 3.84
CA LEU A 23 -3.45 -23.21 3.80
C LEU A 23 -3.49 -24.02 2.51
N ALA A 24 -3.18 -23.40 1.37
CA ALA A 24 -3.14 -24.09 0.08
C ALA A 24 -2.09 -25.21 0.05
N ARG A 25 -0.88 -24.96 0.61
CA ARG A 25 0.18 -25.99 0.71
C ARG A 25 -0.21 -27.13 1.66
N LEU A 26 -0.84 -26.80 2.80
CA LEU A 26 -1.35 -27.81 3.74
C LEU A 26 -2.45 -28.67 3.11
N ALA A 27 -3.37 -28.05 2.37
CA ALA A 27 -4.42 -28.75 1.66
C ALA A 27 -3.83 -29.65 0.56
N GLU A 28 -2.90 -29.15 -0.25
CA GLU A 28 -2.21 -29.93 -1.28
C GLU A 28 -1.48 -31.15 -0.72
N ALA A 29 -0.94 -31.04 0.51
CA ALA A 29 -0.25 -32.14 1.19
C ALA A 29 -1.20 -33.24 1.70
N HIS A 30 -2.50 -32.98 1.83
CA HIS A 30 -3.48 -33.95 2.37
C HIS A 30 -4.58 -34.32 1.36
N LEU A 31 -4.74 -33.53 0.30
CA LEU A 31 -5.84 -33.61 -0.66
C LEU A 31 -5.30 -33.50 -2.09
N GLU A 32 -4.96 -34.63 -2.70
CA GLU A 32 -4.33 -34.70 -4.03
C GLU A 32 -5.18 -34.08 -5.16
N TRP A 33 -6.51 -34.12 -5.03
CA TRP A 33 -7.49 -33.54 -5.96
C TRP A 33 -7.44 -32.00 -6.09
N ILE A 34 -6.76 -31.29 -5.18
CA ILE A 34 -6.61 -29.84 -5.21
C ILE A 34 -5.47 -29.38 -6.13
N ARG A 35 -4.48 -30.26 -6.41
CA ARG A 35 -3.30 -29.95 -7.24
C ARG A 35 -3.62 -29.27 -8.58
N PRO A 36 -4.62 -29.72 -9.38
CA PRO A 36 -4.91 -29.11 -10.68
C PRO A 36 -5.40 -27.66 -10.56
N TYR A 37 -5.97 -27.27 -9.42
CA TYR A 37 -6.59 -25.97 -9.20
C TYR A 37 -5.64 -24.94 -8.57
N MET A 38 -4.43 -25.33 -8.16
CA MET A 38 -3.46 -24.45 -7.50
C MET A 38 -3.07 -23.23 -8.35
N GLY A 39 -2.95 -23.40 -9.67
CA GLY A 39 -2.70 -22.30 -10.60
C GLY A 39 -3.82 -21.26 -10.61
N THR A 40 -5.07 -21.73 -10.73
CA THR A 40 -6.27 -20.87 -10.70
C THR A 40 -6.44 -20.16 -9.37
N ILE A 41 -6.24 -20.85 -8.24
CA ILE A 41 -6.30 -20.27 -6.89
C ILE A 41 -5.25 -19.16 -6.73
N THR A 42 -4.03 -19.39 -7.22
CA THR A 42 -2.95 -18.41 -7.16
C THR A 42 -3.26 -17.17 -8.01
N LEU A 43 -3.79 -17.36 -9.22
CA LEU A 43 -4.18 -16.26 -10.10
C LEU A 43 -5.26 -15.38 -9.46
N TRP A 44 -6.36 -15.98 -8.99
CA TRP A 44 -7.45 -15.25 -8.33
C TRP A 44 -6.98 -14.52 -7.08
N ARG A 45 -6.08 -15.14 -6.30
CA ARG A 45 -5.49 -14.51 -5.11
C ARG A 45 -4.76 -13.20 -5.45
N TYR A 46 -3.93 -13.20 -6.50
CA TYR A 46 -3.24 -11.97 -6.92
C TYR A 46 -4.19 -10.91 -7.48
N ILE A 47 -5.20 -11.32 -8.25
CA ILE A 47 -6.23 -10.40 -8.77
C ILE A 47 -6.99 -9.73 -7.62
N ILE A 48 -7.46 -10.51 -6.64
CA ILE A 48 -8.22 -9.99 -5.50
C ILE A 48 -7.32 -9.10 -4.64
N ALA A 49 -6.09 -9.54 -4.32
CA ALA A 49 -5.16 -8.76 -3.51
C ALA A 49 -4.80 -7.42 -4.15
N SER A 50 -4.50 -7.40 -5.45
CA SER A 50 -4.22 -6.16 -6.18
C SER A 50 -5.43 -5.22 -6.20
N THR A 51 -6.64 -5.76 -6.42
CA THR A 51 -7.90 -4.99 -6.36
C THR A 51 -8.11 -4.35 -4.99
N VAL A 52 -7.92 -5.10 -3.89
CA VAL A 52 -8.06 -4.58 -2.52
C VAL A 52 -7.07 -3.46 -2.25
N ILE A 53 -5.81 -3.60 -2.69
CA ILE A 53 -4.79 -2.55 -2.56
C ILE A 53 -5.20 -1.28 -3.30
N VAL A 54 -5.66 -1.40 -4.55
CA VAL A 54 -6.10 -0.25 -5.36
C VAL A 54 -7.30 0.46 -4.71
N ILE A 55 -8.29 -0.30 -4.24
CA ILE A 55 -9.46 0.26 -3.54
C ILE A 55 -9.02 0.98 -2.26
N GLY A 56 -8.13 0.38 -1.47
CA GLY A 56 -7.58 0.99 -0.26
C GLY A 56 -6.88 2.32 -0.56
N LEU A 57 -6.03 2.35 -1.59
CA LEU A 57 -5.36 3.58 -2.04
C LEU A 57 -6.34 4.67 -2.47
N PHE A 58 -7.37 4.29 -3.23
CA PHE A 58 -8.43 5.20 -3.65
C PHE A 58 -9.20 5.76 -2.46
N ALA A 59 -9.59 4.90 -1.51
CA ALA A 59 -10.30 5.32 -0.30
C ALA A 59 -9.46 6.30 0.52
N VAL A 60 -8.16 6.04 0.67
CA VAL A 60 -7.24 6.95 1.36
C VAL A 60 -7.18 8.31 0.66
N HIS A 61 -6.97 8.33 -0.67
CA HIS A 61 -6.85 9.60 -1.40
C HIS A 61 -8.17 10.34 -1.59
N PHE A 62 -9.30 9.64 -1.53
CA PHE A 62 -10.61 10.24 -1.70
C PHE A 62 -11.22 10.74 -0.38
N TRP A 63 -10.99 10.02 0.74
CA TRP A 63 -11.59 10.38 2.03
C TRP A 63 -10.71 11.20 2.96
N LEU A 64 -9.38 11.14 2.85
CA LEU A 64 -8.53 11.98 3.71
C LEU A 64 -8.59 13.48 3.39
N PRO A 65 -8.68 13.91 2.12
CA PRO A 65 -8.84 15.33 1.83
C PRO A 65 -10.27 15.78 2.17
N ALA A 66 -10.42 16.71 3.11
CA ALA A 66 -11.70 17.36 3.36
C ALA A 66 -12.12 18.20 2.13
N GLY A 67 -12.97 17.66 1.25
CA GLY A 67 -13.57 18.40 0.14
C GLY A 67 -14.13 17.53 -0.98
N LYS A 68 -15.13 18.05 -1.71
CA LYS A 68 -15.70 17.40 -2.91
C LYS A 68 -14.73 17.58 -4.10
N ARG A 69 -13.90 16.59 -4.40
CA ARG A 69 -12.98 16.61 -5.55
C ARG A 69 -13.47 15.67 -6.66
N ARG A 70 -13.34 16.08 -7.93
CA ARG A 70 -13.59 15.18 -9.09
C ARG A 70 -12.52 14.08 -9.09
N LEU A 71 -12.90 12.83 -9.33
CA LEU A 71 -11.99 11.67 -9.31
C LEU A 71 -10.73 11.87 -10.18
N LEU A 72 -10.87 12.58 -11.29
CA LEU A 72 -9.77 12.92 -12.22
C LEU A 72 -8.73 13.89 -11.63
N SER A 73 -9.09 14.74 -10.67
CA SER A 73 -8.15 15.70 -10.06
C SER A 73 -7.27 15.07 -8.98
N ILE A 74 -7.47 13.78 -8.68
CA ILE A 74 -6.76 13.03 -7.64
C ILE A 74 -5.69 12.11 -8.25
N VAL A 75 -5.85 11.76 -9.53
CA VAL A 75 -4.95 10.88 -10.29
C VAL A 75 -3.49 11.33 -10.26
N PRO A 76 -3.13 12.62 -10.41
CA PRO A 76 -1.73 13.04 -10.40
C PRO A 76 -1.03 12.71 -9.07
N GLY A 77 -1.69 12.98 -7.95
CA GLY A 77 -1.18 12.65 -6.62
C GLY A 77 -1.10 11.15 -6.38
N ILE A 78 -2.06 10.36 -6.86
CA ILE A 78 -2.00 8.89 -6.76
C ILE A 78 -0.77 8.34 -7.50
N ILE A 79 -0.52 8.80 -8.73
CA ILE A 79 0.66 8.38 -9.52
C ILE A 79 1.95 8.79 -8.80
N PHE A 80 2.02 10.01 -8.30
CA PHE A 80 3.16 10.49 -7.51
C PHE A 80 3.40 9.63 -6.27
N THR A 81 2.36 9.38 -5.46
CA THR A 81 2.45 8.56 -4.25
C THR A 81 2.89 7.15 -4.58
N LEU A 82 2.36 6.52 -5.63
CA LEU A 82 2.78 5.19 -6.06
C LEU A 82 4.25 5.15 -6.46
N ALA A 83 4.70 6.10 -7.29
CA ALA A 83 6.09 6.17 -7.74
C ALA A 83 7.05 6.43 -6.58
N ALA A 84 6.74 7.42 -5.73
CA ALA A 84 7.55 7.76 -4.56
C ALA A 84 7.56 6.62 -3.53
N TRP A 85 6.44 5.90 -3.35
CA TRP A 85 6.39 4.76 -2.44
C TRP A 85 7.22 3.58 -2.96
N LEU A 86 7.16 3.27 -4.25
CA LEU A 86 8.02 2.24 -4.85
C LEU A 86 9.50 2.60 -4.70
N ALA A 87 9.87 3.84 -5.05
CA ALA A 87 11.25 4.32 -4.92
C ALA A 87 11.71 4.32 -3.46
N GLY A 88 10.92 4.89 -2.55
CA GLY A 88 11.22 4.96 -1.12
C GLY A 88 11.34 3.59 -0.48
N SER A 89 10.46 2.64 -0.83
CA SER A 89 10.54 1.26 -0.33
C SER A 89 11.78 0.53 -0.85
N THR A 90 12.15 0.75 -2.11
CA THR A 90 13.36 0.16 -2.70
C THR A 90 14.61 0.70 -2.03
N ILE A 91 14.70 2.03 -1.88
CA ILE A 91 15.82 2.68 -1.20
C ILE A 91 15.93 2.20 0.24
N PHE A 92 14.79 2.12 0.95
CA PHE A 92 14.76 1.66 2.33
C PHE A 92 15.17 0.18 2.47
N ALA A 93 14.72 -0.69 1.56
CA ALA A 93 15.14 -2.09 1.54
C ALA A 93 16.66 -2.22 1.35
N THR A 94 17.23 -1.49 0.39
CA THR A 94 18.69 -1.46 0.17
C THR A 94 19.44 -0.93 1.40
N TYR A 95 18.90 0.07 2.10
CA TYR A 95 19.47 0.57 3.34
C TYR A 95 19.52 -0.50 4.44
N LEU A 96 18.45 -1.30 4.58
CA LEU A 96 18.40 -2.37 5.58
C LEU A 96 19.41 -3.50 5.30
N ASP A 97 19.66 -3.83 4.04
CA ASP A 97 20.64 -4.85 3.68
C ASP A 97 22.05 -4.49 4.20
N HIS A 98 22.42 -3.21 4.12
CA HIS A 98 23.70 -2.71 4.65
C HIS A 98 23.70 -2.61 6.19
N PHE A 99 22.54 -2.48 6.82
CA PHE A 99 22.37 -2.31 8.28
C PHE A 99 22.13 -3.62 9.05
N SER A 100 22.22 -4.78 8.40
CA SER A 100 21.88 -6.07 9.01
C SER A 100 22.66 -6.40 10.30
N SER A 101 23.90 -5.90 10.46
CA SER A 101 24.68 -6.10 11.69
C SER A 101 24.10 -5.39 12.92
N TYR A 102 23.45 -4.23 12.72
CA TYR A 102 22.79 -3.48 13.78
C TYR A 102 21.52 -4.20 14.27
N VAL A 103 20.81 -4.85 13.34
CA VAL A 103 19.62 -5.69 13.63
C VAL A 103 19.99 -6.85 14.55
N THR A 104 21.14 -7.48 14.33
CA THR A 104 21.64 -8.58 15.18
C THR A 104 21.97 -8.11 16.60
N THR A 105 22.53 -6.91 16.76
CA THR A 105 22.96 -6.37 18.06
C THR A 105 21.80 -5.89 18.93
N TYR A 106 20.80 -5.23 18.33
CA TYR A 106 19.67 -4.61 19.05
C TYR A 106 18.36 -5.42 18.98
N ALA A 107 18.38 -6.55 18.27
CA ALA A 107 17.27 -7.51 18.15
C ALA A 107 15.91 -6.81 17.96
N GLY A 108 14.91 -7.11 18.80
CA GLY A 108 13.54 -6.61 18.66
C GLY A 108 13.39 -5.08 18.64
N LEU A 109 14.31 -4.32 19.25
CA LEU A 109 14.29 -2.85 19.20
C LEU A 109 14.60 -2.33 17.79
N ALA A 110 15.48 -3.01 17.06
CA ALA A 110 15.78 -2.67 15.67
C ALA A 110 14.54 -2.84 14.78
N SER A 111 13.79 -3.93 14.95
CA SER A 111 12.56 -4.18 14.17
C SER A 111 11.49 -3.11 14.38
N ILE A 112 11.29 -2.65 15.62
CA ILE A 112 10.34 -1.56 15.92
C ILE A 112 10.79 -0.26 15.25
N MET A 113 12.07 0.09 15.38
CA MET A 113 12.61 1.31 14.78
C MET A 113 12.48 1.30 13.26
N ILE A 114 12.81 0.18 12.62
CA ILE A 114 12.67 -0.03 11.17
C ILE A 114 11.21 0.21 10.75
N ALA A 115 10.25 -0.38 11.48
CA ALA A 115 8.84 -0.21 11.18
C ALA A 115 8.39 1.25 11.31
N VAL A 116 8.80 1.94 12.39
CA VAL A 116 8.43 3.35 12.62
C VAL A 116 9.02 4.26 11.54
N VAL A 117 10.30 4.09 11.18
CA VAL A 117 10.94 4.88 10.13
C VAL A 117 10.29 4.62 8.77
N PHE A 118 9.98 3.35 8.46
CA PHE A 118 9.27 3.01 7.23
C PHE A 118 7.89 3.68 7.17
N LEU A 119 7.10 3.55 8.25
CA LEU A 119 5.79 4.17 8.35
C LEU A 119 5.86 5.70 8.28
N TYR A 120 6.92 6.32 8.81
CA TYR A 120 7.16 7.75 8.69
C TYR A 120 7.39 8.16 7.22
N ILE A 121 8.26 7.44 6.50
CA ILE A 121 8.52 7.68 5.08
C ILE A 121 7.23 7.53 4.27
N VAL A 122 6.48 6.45 4.50
CA VAL A 122 5.19 6.21 3.84
C VAL A 122 4.23 7.38 4.14
N SER A 123 4.08 7.76 5.40
CA SER A 123 3.18 8.86 5.80
C SER A 123 3.55 10.18 5.10
N ALA A 124 4.84 10.52 5.04
CA ALA A 124 5.31 11.70 4.33
C ALA A 124 4.94 11.67 2.83
N ILE A 125 5.13 10.52 2.17
CA ILE A 125 4.78 10.34 0.75
C ILE A 125 3.28 10.54 0.49
N PHE A 126 2.42 10.00 1.38
CA PHE A 126 0.96 10.17 1.28
C PHE A 126 0.55 11.63 1.49
N ILE A 127 1.12 12.33 2.48
CA ILE A 127 0.84 13.75 2.72
C ILE A 127 1.26 14.59 1.51
N LEU A 128 2.45 14.34 0.95
CA LEU A 128 2.96 15.05 -0.22
C LEU A 128 2.07 14.81 -1.47
N GLY A 129 1.59 13.59 -1.70
CA GLY A 129 0.65 13.31 -2.78
C GLY A 129 -0.70 14.04 -2.63
N GLY A 130 -1.19 14.15 -1.39
CA GLY A 130 -2.37 14.93 -1.05
C GLY A 130 -2.20 16.43 -1.30
N GLU A 131 -1.06 16.99 -0.89
CA GLU A 131 -0.69 18.39 -1.13
C GLU A 131 -0.48 18.69 -2.61
N LEU A 132 0.13 17.77 -3.37
CA LEU A 132 0.26 17.89 -4.83
C LEU A 132 -1.12 18.01 -5.49
N ASN A 133 -2.06 17.14 -5.13
CA ASN A 133 -3.44 17.22 -5.61
C ASN A 133 -4.11 18.56 -5.24
N ALA A 134 -3.84 19.06 -4.03
CA ALA A 134 -4.38 20.33 -3.56
C ALA A 134 -3.77 21.53 -4.33
N ALA A 135 -2.47 21.52 -4.56
CA ALA A 135 -1.74 22.56 -5.29
C ALA A 135 -2.21 22.64 -6.76
N ILE A 136 -2.34 21.50 -7.43
CA ILE A 136 -2.86 21.44 -8.81
C ILE A 136 -4.29 22.00 -8.87
N SER A 137 -5.16 21.63 -7.93
CA SER A 137 -6.53 22.13 -7.88
C SER A 137 -6.58 23.65 -7.68
N ARG A 138 -5.81 24.18 -6.71
CA ARG A 138 -5.69 25.63 -6.47
C ARG A 138 -5.19 26.39 -7.71
N TYR A 139 -4.21 25.83 -8.42
CA TYR A 139 -3.67 26.43 -9.65
C TYR A 139 -4.71 26.50 -10.77
N LEU A 140 -5.45 25.41 -10.99
CA LEU A 140 -6.49 25.36 -12.02
C LEU A 140 -7.66 26.30 -11.72
N GLU A 141 -8.09 26.38 -10.44
CA GLU A 141 -9.12 27.32 -10.01
C GLU A 141 -8.70 28.79 -10.17
N ALA A 142 -7.45 29.12 -9.83
CA ALA A 142 -6.92 30.47 -10.03
C ALA A 142 -6.88 30.86 -11.52
N ARG A 143 -6.45 29.94 -12.38
CA ARG A 143 -6.42 30.16 -13.84
C ARG A 143 -7.81 30.39 -14.43
N ALA A 144 -8.82 29.68 -13.93
CA ALA A 144 -10.21 29.82 -14.39
C ALA A 144 -10.90 31.12 -13.97
N ARG A 145 -10.35 31.88 -13.00
CA ARG A 145 -10.89 33.19 -12.61
C ARG A 145 -10.33 34.36 -13.42
N ILE A 146 -9.22 34.15 -14.14
CA ILE A 146 -8.47 35.20 -14.85
C ILE A 146 -8.77 35.19 -16.35
N GLY A 147 -9.27 34.07 -16.90
CA GLY A 147 -9.71 33.94 -18.29
C GLY A 147 -11.23 33.92 -18.38
#